data_AF-A0ABD3WIN6-F1
#
_entry.id   AF-A0ABD3WIN6-F1
#
_cell.length_a   1.000
_cell.length_b   1.000
_cell.length_c   1.000
_cell.angle_alpha   90.00
_cell.angle_beta   90.00
_cell.angle_gamma   90.00
#
_symmetry.space_group_name_H-M   'P 1'
#
loop_
_entity.id
_entity.type
_entity.pdbx_description
1 polymer ?
#
loop_
_entity_poly.entity_id
_entity_poly.type
_entity_poly.pdbx_seq_one_letter_code
_entity_poly.pdbx_strand_id
1 'polypeptide(L)'
;HGTQQPGFIDLAIPETLLCYENQECWLPVTVKGDVDNKPIVKFGHIDPTLSPGTPTLDNGSNIGVYTGNVPFKPSSIGYKRLCIQTADPVTHVNVDEICCNVTVIS
;
A
#
# COMPACT_ATOMS: atom_id res chain seq x y z
N HIS A 1 -12.27 -25.64 2.03
CA HIS A 1 -11.08 -24.76 2.07
C HIS A 1 -11.61 -23.34 2.15
N GLY A 2 -11.41 -22.66 3.30
CA GLY A 2 -11.86 -21.28 3.47
C GLY A 2 -10.89 -20.35 2.76
N THR A 3 -11.40 -19.47 1.90
CA THR A 3 -10.61 -18.42 1.24
C THR A 3 -10.09 -17.46 2.31
N GLN A 4 -8.78 -17.23 2.34
CA GLN A 4 -8.19 -16.27 3.26
C GLN A 4 -8.35 -14.87 2.68
N GLN A 5 -9.16 -14.05 3.35
CA GLN A 5 -9.34 -12.66 2.95
C GLN A 5 -8.01 -11.89 3.04
N PRO A 6 -7.69 -11.04 2.04
CA PRO A 6 -6.44 -10.32 2.02
C PRO A 6 -6.40 -9.22 3.07
N GLY A 7 -5.38 -9.24 3.92
CA GLY A 7 -5.19 -8.24 4.97
C GLY A 7 -3.74 -7.83 5.12
N PHE A 8 -3.51 -6.59 5.54
CA PHE A 8 -2.17 -6.12 5.85
C PHE A 8 -1.67 -6.82 7.12
N ILE A 9 -0.45 -7.34 7.08
CA ILE A 9 0.18 -7.95 8.26
C ILE A 9 1.22 -6.98 8.80
N ASP A 10 0.69 -6.02 9.55
CA ASP A 10 1.20 -4.78 10.19
C ASP A 10 2.63 -4.78 10.80
N LEU A 11 3.64 -5.35 10.13
CA LEU A 11 5.03 -5.36 10.61
C LEU A 11 5.95 -4.37 9.90
N ALA A 12 5.46 -3.65 8.88
CA ALA A 12 6.32 -2.86 7.99
C ALA A 12 5.74 -1.52 7.52
N ILE A 13 4.53 -1.13 7.91
CA ILE A 13 3.93 0.14 7.49
C ILE A 13 4.37 1.22 8.48
N PRO A 14 5.23 2.17 8.07
CA PRO A 14 5.64 3.24 8.97
C PRO A 14 4.45 4.16 9.26
N GLU A 15 4.28 4.56 10.53
CA GLU A 15 3.30 5.59 10.91
C GLU A 15 3.54 6.90 10.15
N THR A 16 4.81 7.21 9.87
CA THR A 16 5.24 8.36 9.08
C THR A 16 6.33 8.00 8.08
N LEU A 17 6.12 8.34 6.81
CA LEU A 17 7.08 8.20 5.73
C LEU A 17 7.69 9.57 5.38
N LEU A 18 9.02 9.66 5.32
CA LEU A 18 9.72 10.87 4.89
C LEU A 18 9.97 10.80 3.38
N CYS A 19 9.55 11.81 2.64
CA CYS A 19 9.72 11.92 1.20
C CYS A 19 10.27 13.29 0.80
N TYR A 20 10.89 13.37 -0.37
CA TYR A 20 11.36 14.63 -0.95
C TYR A 20 10.38 15.14 -2.02
N GLU A 21 10.15 16.44 -2.04
CA GLU A 21 9.30 17.09 -3.04
C GLU A 21 9.79 16.74 -4.46
N ASN A 22 8.86 16.42 -5.34
CA ASN A 22 9.12 16.07 -6.74
C ASN A 22 10.01 14.83 -6.96
N GLN A 23 10.28 14.03 -5.94
CA GLN A 23 10.95 12.73 -6.06
C GLN A 23 9.97 11.58 -5.82
N GLU A 24 10.18 10.45 -6.50
CA GLU A 24 9.37 9.26 -6.22
C GLU A 24 9.65 8.74 -4.81
N CYS A 25 8.58 8.41 -4.10
CA CYS A 25 8.59 7.80 -2.78
C CYS A 25 7.79 6.50 -2.84
N TRP A 26 8.07 5.56 -1.94
CA TRP A 26 7.37 4.27 -1.92
C TRP A 26 6.96 3.90 -0.50
N LEU A 27 5.73 3.41 -0.37
CA LEU A 27 5.25 2.75 0.83
C LEU A 27 5.44 1.23 0.67
N PRO A 28 6.37 0.60 1.41
CA PRO A 28 6.49 -0.85 1.40
C PRO A 28 5.30 -1.50 2.10
N VAL A 29 4.81 -2.60 1.56
CA VAL A 29 3.65 -3.32 2.10
C VAL A 29 3.91 -4.81 2.20
N THR A 30 3.31 -5.42 3.22
CA THR A 30 3.22 -6.88 3.34
C THR A 30 1.76 -7.26 3.54
N VAL A 31 1.27 -8.14 2.67
CA VAL A 31 -0.13 -8.58 2.63
C VAL A 31 -0.17 -10.08 2.79
N LYS A 32 -1.05 -10.56 3.67
CA LYS A 32 -1.40 -11.97 3.74
C LYS A 32 -2.68 -12.20 2.96
N GLY A 33 -2.75 -13.27 2.18
CA GLY A 33 -3.95 -13.59 1.40
C GLY A 33 -3.93 -15.00 0.85
N ASP A 34 -4.90 -15.30 0.00
CA ASP A 34 -5.06 -16.60 -0.63
C ASP A 34 -3.90 -16.92 -1.58
N VAL A 35 -3.43 -18.17 -1.56
CA VAL A 35 -2.29 -18.64 -2.37
C VAL A 35 -2.69 -18.81 -3.84
N ASP A 36 -3.94 -19.20 -4.09
CA ASP A 36 -4.48 -19.44 -5.42
C ASP A 36 -4.93 -18.13 -6.07
N ASN A 37 -5.26 -17.12 -5.26
CA ASN A 37 -5.74 -15.82 -5.72
C ASN A 37 -4.92 -14.69 -5.10
N LYS A 38 -3.90 -14.24 -5.83
CA LYS A 38 -3.02 -13.16 -5.40
C LYS A 38 -3.82 -11.89 -5.05
N PRO A 39 -3.62 -11.29 -3.86
CA PRO A 39 -4.30 -10.07 -3.45
C PRO A 39 -4.06 -8.90 -4.39
N ILE A 40 -5.00 -7.95 -4.38
CA ILE A 40 -4.86 -6.65 -5.03
C ILE A 40 -4.58 -5.60 -3.96
N VAL A 41 -3.61 -4.72 -4.22
CA VAL A 41 -3.40 -3.48 -3.45
C VAL A 41 -3.68 -2.29 -4.35
N LYS A 42 -4.42 -1.31 -3.83
CA LYS A 42 -4.76 -0.08 -4.53
C LYS A 42 -4.74 1.13 -3.60
N PHE A 43 -4.72 2.31 -4.18
CA PHE A 43 -4.88 3.56 -3.43
C PHE A 43 -6.31 3.68 -2.89
N GLY A 44 -6.42 4.05 -1.62
CA GLY A 44 -7.65 4.52 -0.98
C GLY A 44 -7.70 6.04 -1.01
N HIS A 45 -7.75 6.67 0.17
CA HIS A 45 -7.57 8.13 0.27
C HIS A 45 -6.15 8.56 -0.12
N ILE A 46 -6.04 9.61 -0.93
CA ILE A 46 -4.77 10.23 -1.30
C ILE A 46 -4.89 11.74 -1.20
N ASP A 47 -3.94 12.37 -0.51
CA ASP A 47 -3.84 13.83 -0.50
C ASP A 47 -3.65 14.35 -1.95
N PRO A 48 -4.33 15.44 -2.37
CA PRO A 48 -4.30 15.94 -3.75
C PRO A 48 -2.90 16.26 -4.31
N THR A 49 -1.92 16.48 -3.43
CA THR A 49 -0.54 16.80 -3.81
C THR A 49 0.36 15.56 -3.91
N LEU A 50 -0.20 14.36 -3.73
CA LEU A 50 0.46 13.09 -3.96
C LEU A 50 -0.09 12.49 -5.26
N SER A 51 0.78 12.32 -6.26
CA SER A 51 0.44 11.62 -7.49
C SER A 51 0.65 10.11 -7.32
N PRO A 52 -0.38 9.27 -7.49
CA PRO A 52 -0.25 7.83 -7.31
C PRO A 52 0.50 7.20 -8.50
N GLY A 53 1.37 6.24 -8.22
CA GLY A 53 1.93 5.32 -9.22
C GLY A 53 1.15 4.00 -9.26
N THR A 54 1.77 2.95 -9.79
CA THR A 54 1.17 1.61 -9.86
C THR A 54 1.70 0.73 -8.73
N PRO A 55 0.84 0.27 -7.79
CA PRO A 55 1.23 -0.69 -6.77
C PRO A 55 1.75 -1.99 -7.39
N THR A 56 2.81 -2.54 -6.81
CA THR A 56 3.29 -3.89 -7.13
C THR A 56 3.16 -4.78 -5.92
N LEU A 57 2.95 -6.06 -6.17
CA LEU A 57 3.04 -7.13 -5.17
C LEU A 57 3.82 -8.26 -5.82
N ASP A 58 4.65 -8.94 -5.04
CA ASP A 58 5.42 -10.12 -5.40
C ASP A 58 5.26 -11.18 -4.31
N ASN A 59 5.63 -12.43 -4.61
CA ASN A 59 5.59 -13.50 -3.62
C ASN A 59 6.60 -13.20 -2.50
N GLY A 60 6.13 -13.21 -1.26
CA GLY A 60 6.98 -13.11 -0.08
C GLY A 60 7.65 -14.44 0.27
N SER A 61 8.42 -14.44 1.36
CA SER A 61 9.18 -15.64 1.79
C SER A 61 8.29 -16.77 2.34
N ASN A 62 7.07 -16.46 2.76
CA ASN A 62 6.11 -17.42 3.31
C ASN A 62 4.94 -17.64 2.34
N ILE A 63 4.41 -18.85 2.29
CA ILE A 63 3.22 -19.18 1.49
C ILE A 63 2.04 -18.31 1.94
N GLY A 64 1.32 -17.73 0.98
CA GLY A 64 0.19 -16.83 1.22
C GLY A 64 0.60 -15.45 1.75
N VAL A 65 1.89 -15.11 1.70
CA VAL A 65 2.41 -13.78 2.02
C VAL A 65 2.96 -13.15 0.75
N TYR A 66 2.62 -11.88 0.56
CA TYR A 66 3.03 -11.07 -0.58
C TYR A 66 3.68 -9.78 -0.08
N THR A 67 4.74 -9.35 -0.73
CA THR A 67 5.47 -8.11 -0.41
C THR A 67 5.46 -7.20 -1.61
N GLY A 68 5.42 -5.90 -1.41
CA GLY A 68 5.32 -4.98 -2.53
C GLY A 68 5.61 -3.54 -2.18
N ASN A 69 5.53 -2.69 -3.20
CA ASN A 69 5.75 -1.26 -3.08
C ASN A 69 4.55 -0.50 -3.67
N VAL A 70 4.15 0.55 -2.99
CA VAL A 70 3.15 1.50 -3.48
C VAL A 70 3.85 2.82 -3.79
N PRO A 71 4.23 3.05 -5.06
CA PRO A 71 4.94 4.26 -5.45
C PRO A 71 4.00 5.46 -5.55
N PHE A 72 4.47 6.63 -5.12
CA PHE A 72 3.78 7.89 -5.27
C PHE A 72 4.77 9.05 -5.35
N LYS A 73 4.35 10.20 -5.87
CA LYS A 73 5.20 11.38 -6.02
C LYS A 73 4.54 12.63 -5.40
N PRO A 74 5.12 13.22 -4.35
CA PRO A 74 4.64 14.48 -3.79
C PRO A 74 5.02 15.68 -4.67
N SER A 75 4.15 16.66 -4.77
CA SER A 75 4.38 17.93 -5.48
C SER A 75 4.42 19.16 -4.56
N SER A 76 4.25 18.99 -3.24
CA SER A 76 4.33 20.07 -2.26
C SER A 76 4.86 19.60 -0.91
N ILE A 77 5.67 20.44 -0.25
CA ILE A 77 6.16 20.22 1.12
C ILE A 77 5.05 20.17 2.18
N GLY A 78 5.37 19.59 3.34
CA GLY A 78 4.51 19.53 4.53
C GLY A 78 3.87 18.17 4.77
N TYR A 79 2.97 18.08 5.75
CA TYR A 79 2.30 16.85 6.15
C TYR A 79 1.16 16.49 5.21
N LYS A 80 1.07 15.21 4.83
CA LYS A 80 0.09 14.64 3.90
C LYS A 80 -0.43 13.32 4.47
N ARG A 81 -1.58 12.87 3.98
CA ARG A 81 -2.20 11.59 4.34
C ARG A 81 -2.30 10.70 3.10
N LEU A 82 -1.91 9.44 3.25
CA LEU A 82 -2.02 8.42 2.21
C LEU A 82 -2.63 7.16 2.83
N CYS A 83 -3.64 6.59 2.17
CA CYS A 83 -4.23 5.32 2.54
C CYS A 83 -4.18 4.35 1.36
N ILE A 84 -4.01 3.09 1.67
CA ILE A 84 -3.97 1.99 0.71
C ILE A 84 -4.89 0.88 1.19
N GLN A 85 -5.45 0.15 0.25
CA GLN A 85 -6.49 -0.83 0.49
C GLN A 85 -6.09 -2.16 -0.13
N THR A 86 -6.40 -3.26 0.57
CA THR A 86 -6.48 -4.57 -0.08
C THR A 86 -7.86 -4.74 -0.70
N ALA A 87 -7.93 -5.46 -1.81
CA ALA A 87 -9.18 -5.92 -2.38
C ALA A 87 -9.13 -7.41 -2.66
N ASP A 88 -10.28 -8.06 -2.48
CA ASP A 88 -10.49 -9.42 -2.90
C ASP A 88 -10.31 -9.52 -4.43
N PRO A 89 -9.47 -10.42 -4.94
CA PRO A 89 -9.13 -10.46 -6.35
C PRO A 89 -10.26 -10.96 -7.26
N VAL A 90 -11.28 -11.63 -6.70
CA VAL A 90 -12.41 -12.19 -7.46
C VAL A 90 -13.57 -11.19 -7.51
N THR A 91 -13.92 -10.62 -6.36
CA THR A 91 -15.06 -9.72 -6.19
C THR A 91 -14.69 -8.24 -6.32
N HIS A 92 -13.41 -7.91 -6.25
CA HIS A 92 -12.87 -6.54 -6.21
C HIS A 92 -13.37 -5.66 -5.06
N VAL A 93 -14.03 -6.27 -4.08
CA VAL A 93 -14.51 -5.60 -2.86
C VAL A 93 -13.30 -5.28 -1.98
N ASN A 94 -13.30 -4.07 -1.42
CA ASN A 94 -12.29 -3.65 -0.44
C ASN A 94 -12.43 -4.47 0.84
N VAL A 95 -11.31 -4.97 1.34
CA VAL A 95 -11.30 -5.86 2.51
C VAL A 95 -10.66 -5.18 3.70
N ASP A 96 -9.52 -4.54 3.51
CA ASP A 96 -8.74 -3.90 4.57
C ASP A 96 -8.18 -2.55 4.09
N GLU A 97 -7.99 -1.61 5.01
CA GLU A 97 -7.44 -0.28 4.74
C GLU A 97 -6.46 0.12 5.84
N ILE A 98 -5.30 0.63 5.40
CA ILE A 98 -4.30 1.23 6.27
C ILE A 98 -3.95 2.62 5.76
N CYS A 99 -3.53 3.48 6.68
CA CYS A 99 -3.14 4.85 6.37
C CYS A 99 -1.82 5.20 7.04
N CYS A 100 -0.95 5.90 6.31
CA CYS A 100 0.27 6.47 6.84
C CYS A 100 0.28 7.99 6.67
N ASN A 101 1.01 8.67 7.56
CA ASN A 101 1.34 10.07 7.35
C ASN A 101 2.57 10.15 6.42
N VAL A 102 2.61 11.17 5.58
CA VAL A 102 3.76 11.45 4.73
C VAL A 102 4.26 12.85 5.07
N THR A 103 5.53 12.95 5.46
CA THR A 103 6.22 14.24 5.65
C THR A 103 7.04 14.53 4.41
N VAL A 104 6.71 15.62 3.71
CA VAL A 104 7.42 16.04 2.50
C VAL A 104 8.35 17.21 2.81
N ILE A 105 9.63 17.06 2.47
CA ILE A 105 10.68 18.09 2.61
C ILE A 105 11.31 18.40 1.24
N SER A 106 12.09 19.48 1.17
CA SER A 106 12.84 19.88 -0.04
C SER A 106 14.12 19.07 -0.23
#